data_AF-A0A7X5E083-F1
#
_entry.id   AF-A0A7X5E083-F1
#
_cell.length_a   1.000
_cell.length_b   1.000
_cell.length_c   1.000
_cell.angle_alpha   90.00
_cell.angle_beta   90.00
_cell.angle_gamma   90.00
#
_symmetry.space_group_name_H-M   'P 1'
#
loop_
_entity.id
_entity.type
_entity.pdbx_description
1 polymer ?
#
loop_
_entity_poly.entity_id
_entity_poly.type
_entity_poly.pdbx_seq_one_letter_code
_entity_poly.pdbx_strand_id
1 'polypeptide(L)'
;MGYSKKAEDTQRTQLLWGDCMERLQEIPDGSIDMLLIPARTDTTYFHDFIMNRAEIRFIKGRLKFGTGKSPAPFPSMLVIFRGPKM
;
A
#
# COMPACT_ATOMS: atom_id res chain seq x y z
N MET A 1 -30.18 4.30 8.51
CA MET A 1 -30.11 3.26 7.48
C MET A 1 -28.65 2.83 7.39
N GLY A 2 -28.35 1.58 7.76
CA GLY A 2 -27.09 1.19 8.37
C GLY A 2 -25.87 1.20 7.44
N TYR A 3 -24.82 1.90 7.90
CA TYR A 3 -23.45 1.69 7.45
C TYR A 3 -22.85 0.51 8.21
N SER A 4 -22.72 -0.67 7.59
CA SER A 4 -21.74 -1.67 8.04
C SER A 4 -21.52 -2.76 6.98
N LYS A 5 -20.47 -2.59 6.18
CA LYS A 5 -19.75 -3.65 5.44
C LYS A 5 -18.23 -3.45 5.58
N LYS A 6 -17.77 -2.86 6.69
CA LYS A 6 -16.34 -2.56 6.91
C LYS A 6 -15.58 -3.64 7.69
N ALA A 7 -16.27 -4.54 8.39
CA ALA A 7 -15.62 -5.53 9.25
C ALA A 7 -14.98 -6.68 8.44
N GLU A 8 -15.63 -7.16 7.39
CA GLU A 8 -15.15 -8.30 6.59
C GLU A 8 -13.99 -7.91 5.65
N ASP A 9 -14.02 -6.70 5.09
CA ASP A 9 -12.93 -6.16 4.27
C ASP A 9 -11.64 -5.91 5.08
N THR A 10 -11.76 -5.63 6.38
CA THR A 10 -10.61 -5.38 7.27
C THR A 10 -9.83 -6.66 7.56
N GLN A 11 -10.51 -7.81 7.70
CA GLN A 11 -9.84 -9.10 7.88
C GLN A 11 -9.12 -9.57 6.60
N ARG A 12 -9.72 -9.36 5.42
CA ARG A 12 -9.06 -9.65 4.14
C ARG A 12 -7.87 -8.73 3.87
N THR A 13 -7.94 -7.45 4.24
CA THR A 13 -6.77 -6.57 4.13
C THR A 13 -5.67 -7.00 5.09
N GLN A 14 -5.96 -7.39 6.33
CA GLN A 14 -4.92 -7.88 7.25
C GLN A 14 -4.21 -9.15 6.75
N LEU A 15 -4.95 -10.11 6.15
CA LEU A 15 -4.38 -11.32 5.56
C LEU A 15 -3.54 -11.02 4.30
N LEU A 16 -4.06 -10.20 3.39
CA LEU A 16 -3.31 -9.74 2.20
C LEU A 16 -2.07 -8.92 2.57
N TRP A 17 -2.10 -8.20 3.68
CA TRP A 17 -0.97 -7.44 4.19
C TRP A 17 0.09 -8.36 4.79
N GLY A 18 -0.32 -9.40 5.53
CA GLY A 18 0.60 -10.45 6.01
C GLY A 18 1.37 -11.10 4.86
N ASP A 19 0.66 -11.55 3.83
CA ASP A 19 1.24 -12.21 2.65
C ASP A 19 2.13 -11.24 1.84
N CYS A 20 1.73 -9.96 1.71
CA CYS A 20 2.57 -8.94 1.08
C CYS A 20 3.84 -8.68 1.88
N MET A 21 3.74 -8.60 3.22
CA MET A 21 4.90 -8.33 4.06
C MET A 21 5.90 -9.47 4.05
N GLU A 22 5.44 -10.72 4.05
CA GLU A 22 6.30 -11.89 3.92
C GLU A 22 7.05 -11.86 2.58
N ARG A 23 6.37 -11.55 1.48
CA ARG A 23 7.03 -11.37 0.18
C ARG A 23 8.05 -10.23 0.19
N LEU A 24 7.79 -9.13 0.90
CA LEU A 24 8.73 -8.02 1.01
C LEU A 24 10.03 -8.37 1.77
N GLN A 25 10.05 -9.44 2.57
CA GLN A 25 11.28 -9.94 3.18
C GLN A 25 12.15 -10.72 2.18
N GLU A 26 11.55 -11.31 1.14
CA GLU A 26 12.22 -12.12 0.13
C GLU A 26 12.07 -11.50 -1.26
N ILE A 27 12.64 -10.31 -1.46
CA ILE A 27 12.68 -9.69 -2.79
C ILE A 27 13.86 -10.31 -3.56
N PRO A 28 13.62 -11.15 -4.58
CA PRO A 28 14.70 -11.78 -5.33
C PRO A 28 15.57 -10.73 -6.03
N ASP A 29 16.84 -11.06 -6.25
CA ASP A 29 17.82 -10.13 -6.81
C ASP A 29 17.35 -9.55 -8.15
N GLY A 30 17.43 -8.23 -8.26
CA GLY A 30 17.00 -7.50 -9.45
C GLY A 30 15.49 -7.35 -9.64
N SER A 31 14.65 -7.84 -8.72
CA SER A 31 13.20 -7.62 -8.75
C SER A 31 12.77 -6.31 -8.08
N ILE A 32 11.60 -5.83 -8.48
CA ILE A 32 11.00 -4.60 -7.97
C ILE A 32 9.56 -4.89 -7.56
N ASP A 33 9.29 -4.80 -6.27
CA ASP A 33 7.95 -4.92 -5.73
C ASP A 33 7.34 -3.54 -5.50
N MET A 34 6.08 -3.38 -5.89
CA MET A 34 5.37 -2.10 -5.82
C MET A 34 4.03 -2.27 -5.11
N LEU A 35 3.79 -1.45 -4.10
CA LEU A 35 2.52 -1.40 -3.38
C LEU A 35 1.84 -0.05 -3.60
N LEU A 36 0.56 -0.11 -3.98
CA LEU A 36 -0.31 1.06 -4.04
C LEU A 36 -1.12 1.14 -2.74
N ILE A 37 -0.79 2.12 -1.91
CA ILE A 37 -1.42 2.30 -0.60
C ILE A 37 -1.93 3.73 -0.41
N PRO A 38 -2.91 3.95 0.49
CA PRO A 38 -3.26 5.30 0.90
C PRO A 38 -2.06 5.99 1.55
N ALA A 39 -1.86 7.27 1.25
CA ALA A 39 -0.78 8.07 1.84
C ALA A 39 -1.14 8.48 3.27
N ARG A 40 -1.01 7.53 4.19
CA ARG A 40 -1.20 7.71 5.64
C ARG A 40 0.14 7.69 6.35
N THR A 41 0.79 8.86 6.37
CA THR A 41 2.09 9.03 7.03
C THR A 41 1.98 9.03 8.55
N ASP A 42 0.77 9.02 9.11
CA ASP A 42 0.44 9.02 10.53
C ASP A 42 0.43 7.61 11.16
N THR A 43 0.59 6.56 10.36
CA THR A 43 0.46 5.16 10.81
C THR A 43 1.80 4.54 11.19
N THR A 44 1.79 3.65 12.19
CA THR A 44 3.01 2.95 12.65
C THR A 44 3.68 2.16 11.54
N TYR A 45 2.90 1.46 10.70
CA TYR A 45 3.47 0.69 9.58
C TYR A 45 4.24 1.58 8.58
N PHE A 46 3.84 2.85 8.42
CA PHE A 46 4.56 3.79 7.57
C PHE A 46 5.96 4.06 8.12
N HIS A 47 6.07 4.27 9.42
CA HIS A 47 7.35 4.52 10.08
C HIS A 47 8.22 3.26 10.22
N ASP A 48 7.61 2.11 10.50
CA ASP A 48 8.35 0.89 10.82
C ASP A 48 8.82 0.13 9.56
N PHE A 49 8.00 0.14 8.49
CA PHE A 49 8.23 -0.69 7.30
C PHE A 49 8.54 0.08 6.03
N ILE A 50 7.99 1.29 5.87
CA ILE A 50 8.13 2.06 4.61
C ILE A 50 9.24 3.10 4.73
N MET A 51 9.25 3.84 5.84
CA MET A 51 10.23 4.87 6.10
C MET A 51 11.64 4.28 6.15
N ASN A 52 12.55 4.90 5.40
CA ASN A 52 13.97 4.51 5.27
C ASN A 52 14.25 3.13 4.63
N ARG A 53 13.23 2.39 4.18
CA ARG A 53 13.40 1.08 3.51
C ARG A 53 12.93 1.07 2.07
N ALA A 54 12.01 1.97 1.69
CA ALA A 54 11.40 1.99 0.37
C ALA A 54 11.50 3.35 -0.31
N GLU A 55 11.47 3.34 -1.64
CA GLU A 55 11.30 4.54 -2.46
C GLU A 55 9.80 4.90 -2.50
N ILE A 56 9.44 6.10 -2.05
CA ILE A 56 8.05 6.56 -2.00
C ILE A 56 7.82 7.55 -3.13
N ARG A 57 6.78 7.32 -3.94
CA ARG A 57 6.32 8.25 -4.98
C ARG A 57 4.88 8.64 -4.73
N PHE A 58 4.67 9.92 -4.46
CA PHE A 58 3.32 10.47 -4.30
C PHE A 58 2.65 10.66 -5.66
N ILE A 59 1.40 10.20 -5.76
CA ILE A 59 0.61 10.40 -6.98
C ILE A 59 -0.08 11.76 -6.86
N LYS A 60 0.11 12.62 -7.86
CA LYS A 60 -0.56 13.93 -7.90
C LYS A 60 -2.05 13.73 -8.15
N GLY A 61 -2.88 14.20 -7.22
CA GLY A 61 -4.34 14.12 -7.31
C GLY A 61 -4.92 12.90 -6.58
N ARG A 62 -6.18 12.58 -6.84
CA ARG A 62 -6.89 11.45 -6.23
C ARG A 62 -7.22 10.42 -7.29
N LEU A 63 -6.80 9.18 -7.07
CA LEU A 63 -7.05 8.09 -8.01
C LEU A 63 -8.55 7.84 -8.17
N LYS A 64 -8.96 7.52 -9.39
CA LYS A 64 -10.33 7.07 -9.68
C LYS A 64 -10.25 5.60 -10.07
N PHE A 65 -10.89 4.75 -9.29
CA PHE A 65 -10.90 3.31 -9.54
C PHE A 65 -12.02 2.98 -10.53
N GLY A 66 -11.66 2.40 -11.68
CA GLY A 66 -12.61 1.97 -12.72
C GLY A 66 -13.54 3.09 -13.19
N THR A 67 -14.85 2.80 -13.26
CA THR A 67 -15.90 3.73 -13.72
C THR A 67 -16.49 4.62 -12.61
N GLY A 68 -15.96 4.56 -11.38
CA GLY A 68 -16.52 5.26 -10.23
C GLY A 68 -16.66 6.77 -10.46
N LYS A 69 -17.84 7.35 -10.19
CA LYS A 69 -18.09 8.79 -10.44
C LYS A 69 -17.17 9.71 -9.63
N SER A 70 -16.83 9.31 -8.41
CA SER A 70 -16.02 10.12 -7.50
C SER A 70 -14.61 9.58 -7.35
N PRO A 71 -13.58 10.44 -7.28
CA PRO A 71 -12.22 10.03 -6.98
C PRO A 71 -12.10 9.52 -5.53
N ALA A 72 -11.03 8.79 -5.25
CA ALA A 72 -10.76 8.17 -3.96
C ALA A 72 -10.75 9.22 -2.82
N PRO A 73 -11.38 8.91 -1.67
CA PRO A 73 -11.46 9.83 -0.54
C PRO A 73 -10.11 10.01 0.17
N PHE A 74 -9.11 9.22 -0.17
CA PHE A 74 -7.75 9.29 0.36
C PHE A 74 -6.73 9.63 -0.75
N PRO A 75 -5.65 10.35 -0.41
CA PRO A 75 -4.48 10.44 -1.27
C PRO A 75 -3.82 9.06 -1.43
N SER A 76 -3.13 8.82 -2.54
CA SER A 76 -2.45 7.56 -2.82
C SER A 76 -0.96 7.77 -3.01
N MET A 77 -0.17 6.81 -2.56
CA MET A 77 1.26 6.76 -2.80
C MET A 77 1.66 5.37 -3.31
N LEU A 78 2.70 5.36 -4.13
CA LEU A 78 3.37 4.15 -4.57
C LEU A 78 4.58 3.95 -3.68
N VAL A 79 4.68 2.77 -3.09
CA VAL A 79 5.85 2.33 -2.32
C VAL A 79 6.57 1.30 -3.15
N ILE A 80 7.84 1.55 -3.44
CA ILE A 80 8.67 0.72 -4.29
C ILE A 80 9.79 0.14 -3.42
N PHE A 81 9.84 -1.19 -3.36
CA PHE A 81 10.92 -1.93 -2.74
C PHE A 81 11.81 -2.49 -3.84
N ARG A 82 13.12 -2.26 -3.72
CA ARG A 82 14.12 -2.73 -4.69
C ARG A 82 14.93 -3.82 -4.01
N GLY A 83 14.99 -4.98 -4.63
CA GLY A 83 15.90 -6.03 -4.19
C GLY A 83 17.36 -5.55 -4.31
N PRO A 84 18.27 -6.09 -3.49
CA PRO A 84 19.69 -5.84 -3.66
C PRO A 84 20.09 -6.16 -5.10
N LYS A 85 20.88 -5.26 -5.68
CA LYS A 85 21.41 -5.43 -7.03
C LYS A 85 22.83 -5.94 -6.86
N MET A 86 23.02 -7.25 -7.02
CA MET A 86 24.35 -7.86 -7.08
C MET A 86 25.14 -7.35 -8.28
#